data_AF-A0A1M5RR00-F1
#
_entry.id   AF-A0A1M5RR00-F1
#
_cell.length_a   1.000
_cell.length_b   1.000
_cell.length_c   1.000
_cell.angle_alpha   90.00
_cell.angle_beta   90.00
_cell.angle_gamma   90.00
#
_symmetry.space_group_name_H-M   'P 1'
#
loop_
_entity.id
_entity.type
_entity.pdbx_description
1 polymer ?
#
loop_
_entity_poly.entity_id
_entity_poly.type
_entity_poly.pdbx_seq_one_letter_code
_entity_poly.pdbx_strand_id
1 'polypeptide(L)'
;MKNLKNIGILSTIVGMILYNVMGNYFGVSGQKLVMYVGMSICLLILLGLVLMKEFVAAFFSLIIILPVVVMATGMYLDNALVVGVGIILLFILIAVGYKILPNFSNGKR
;
A
#
# COMPACT_ATOMS: atom_id res chain seq x y z
N MET A 1 -11.25 -2.92 -17.48
CA MET A 1 -9.81 -2.81 -17.09
C MET A 1 -9.16 -1.47 -17.45
N LYS A 2 -9.34 -0.87 -18.65
CA LYS A 2 -8.72 0.43 -19.01
C LYS A 2 -9.04 1.57 -18.02
N ASN A 3 -10.30 1.69 -17.59
CA ASN A 3 -10.71 2.76 -16.68
C ASN A 3 -10.11 2.59 -15.26
N LEU A 4 -9.97 1.35 -14.78
CA LEU A 4 -9.36 1.05 -13.47
C LEU A 4 -7.87 1.41 -13.43
N LYS A 5 -7.13 1.14 -14.51
CA LYS A 5 -5.73 1.53 -14.63
C LYS A 5 -5.56 3.05 -14.55
N ASN A 6 -6.44 3.79 -15.21
CA ASN A 6 -6.41 5.25 -15.21
C ASN A 6 -6.74 5.81 -13.81
N ILE A 7 -7.74 5.25 -13.11
CA ILE A 7 -8.09 5.66 -11.75
C ILE A 7 -6.91 5.46 -10.79
N GLY A 8 -6.21 4.32 -10.88
CA GLY A 8 -5.03 4.06 -10.04
C GLY A 8 -3.86 5.01 -10.29
N ILE A 9 -3.60 5.36 -11.55
CA ILE A 9 -2.56 6.34 -11.88
C ILE A 9 -2.95 7.73 -11.34
N LEU A 10 -4.20 8.12 -11.51
CA LEU A 10 -4.71 9.42 -11.08
C LEU A 10 -4.68 9.56 -9.56
N SER A 11 -5.09 8.53 -8.82
CA SER A 11 -5.04 8.52 -7.35
C SER A 11 -3.60 8.60 -6.83
N THR A 12 -2.65 7.94 -7.49
CA THR A 12 -1.22 8.02 -7.13
C THR A 12 -0.66 9.42 -7.33
N ILE A 13 -0.99 10.06 -8.46
CA ILE A 13 -0.57 11.44 -8.76
C ILE A 13 -1.16 12.42 -7.73
N VAL A 14 -2.46 12.30 -7.44
CA VAL A 14 -3.13 13.15 -6.44
C VAL A 14 -2.48 12.97 -5.06
N GLY A 15 -2.20 11.73 -4.65
CA GLY A 15 -1.50 11.46 -3.40
C GLY A 15 -0.10 12.09 -3.34
N MET A 16 0.66 12.03 -4.43
CA MET A 16 1.99 12.65 -4.53
C MET A 16 1.93 14.17 -4.44
N ILE A 17 0.95 14.79 -5.11
CA ILE A 17 0.72 16.24 -5.03
C ILE A 17 0.37 16.64 -3.60
N LEU A 18 -0.58 15.92 -2.96
CA LEU A 18 -0.97 16.20 -1.57
C LEU A 18 0.21 16.06 -0.60
N TYR A 19 1.04 15.03 -0.76
CA TYR A 19 2.25 14.83 0.05
C TYR A 19 3.22 16.01 -0.08
N ASN A 20 3.49 16.47 -1.31
CA ASN A 20 4.40 17.59 -1.57
C ASN A 20 3.83 18.93 -1.07
N VAL A 21 2.54 19.19 -1.31
CA VAL A 21 1.87 20.40 -0.81
C VAL A 21 1.92 20.43 0.72
N MET A 22 1.54 19.33 1.38
CA MET A 22 1.58 19.27 2.85
C MET A 22 3.00 19.41 3.40
N GLY A 23 4.01 18.86 2.72
CA GLY A 23 5.41 19.05 3.07
C GLY A 23 5.88 20.50 2.95
N ASN A 24 5.46 21.21 1.90
CA ASN A 24 5.85 22.60 1.69
C ASN A 24 5.20 23.57 2.69
N TYR A 25 3.96 23.34 3.09
CA TYR A 25 3.23 24.23 4.00
C TYR A 25 3.40 23.87 5.49
N PHE A 26 3.44 22.59 5.83
CA PHE A 26 3.44 22.10 7.22
C PHE A 26 4.72 21.33 7.59
N GLY A 27 5.71 21.28 6.69
CA GLY A 27 6.95 20.55 6.89
C GLY A 27 6.76 19.04 7.01
N VAL A 28 7.71 18.39 7.68
CA VAL A 28 7.73 16.94 7.91
C VAL A 28 6.48 16.46 8.67
N SER A 29 5.92 17.28 9.56
CA SER A 29 4.69 16.95 10.30
C SER A 29 3.48 16.80 9.39
N GLY A 30 3.36 17.63 8.34
CA GLY A 30 2.30 17.50 7.35
C GLY A 30 2.39 16.22 6.52
N GLN A 31 3.62 15.86 6.12
CA GLN A 31 3.88 14.61 5.38
C GLN A 31 3.51 13.37 6.22
N LYS A 32 3.85 13.38 7.51
CA LYS A 32 3.46 12.31 8.45
C LYS A 32 1.94 12.18 8.55
N LEU A 33 1.21 13.30 8.59
CA LEU A 33 -0.26 13.28 8.66
C LEU A 33 -0.87 12.61 7.41
N VAL A 34 -0.40 12.97 6.21
CA VAL A 34 -0.84 12.33 4.95
C VAL A 34 -0.57 10.82 4.99
N MET A 35 0.61 10.41 5.47
CA MET A 35 0.96 9.00 5.63
C MET A 35 -0.01 8.26 6.56
N TYR A 36 -0.30 8.81 7.74
CA TYR A 36 -1.22 8.19 8.70
C TYR A 36 -2.66 8.07 8.19
N VAL A 37 -3.15 9.11 7.52
CA VAL A 37 -4.47 9.07 6.87
C VAL A 37 -4.51 7.97 5.81
N GLY A 38 -3.49 7.90 4.95
CA GLY A 38 -3.36 6.85 3.93
C GLY A 38 -3.36 5.44 4.52
N MET A 39 -2.55 5.20 5.56
CA MET A 39 -2.51 3.91 6.25
C MET A 39 -3.85 3.54 6.88
N SER A 40 -4.54 4.51 7.49
CA SER A 40 -5.85 4.29 8.09
C SER A 40 -6.89 3.87 7.05
N ILE A 41 -6.89 4.51 5.87
CA ILE A 41 -7.75 4.14 4.75
C ILE A 41 -7.43 2.73 4.26
N CYS A 42 -6.14 2.37 4.13
CA CYS A 42 -5.74 1.01 3.74
C CYS A 42 -6.26 -0.06 4.71
N LEU A 43 -6.19 0.19 6.02
CA LEU A 43 -6.72 -0.72 7.03
C LEU A 43 -8.25 -0.84 6.94
N LEU A 44 -8.97 0.26 6.73
CA LEU A 44 -10.42 0.23 6.54
C LEU A 44 -10.83 -0.57 5.29
N ILE A 45 -10.09 -0.43 4.19
CA ILE A 45 -10.32 -1.22 2.97
C ILE A 45 -10.11 -2.71 3.24
N LEU A 46 -9.01 -3.07 3.91
CA LEU A 46 -8.72 -4.45 4.28
C LEU A 46 -9.85 -5.04 5.14
N LEU A 47 -10.31 -4.29 6.13
CA LEU A 47 -11.40 -4.69 7.02
C LEU A 47 -12.71 -4.87 6.25
N GLY A 48 -13.01 -3.96 5.31
CA GLY A 48 -14.15 -4.08 4.39
C GLY A 48 -14.09 -5.34 3.53
N LEU A 49 -12.93 -5.67 2.96
CA LEU A 49 -12.75 -6.89 2.15
C LEU A 49 -12.98 -8.16 2.97
N VAL A 50 -12.53 -8.18 4.24
CA VAL A 50 -12.80 -9.31 5.14
C VAL A 50 -14.30 -9.43 5.45
N LEU A 51 -14.98 -8.31 5.73
CA LEU A 51 -16.41 -8.31 6.02
C LEU A 51 -17.26 -8.76 4.81
N MET A 52 -16.82 -8.42 3.59
CA MET A 52 -17.43 -8.88 2.34
C MET A 52 -17.10 -10.33 1.99
N LYS A 53 -16.30 -11.03 2.82
CA LYS A 53 -15.83 -12.40 2.59
C LYS A 53 -15.01 -12.57 1.31
N GLU A 54 -14.41 -11.50 0.80
CA GLU A 54 -13.50 -11.55 -0.35
C GLU A 54 -12.09 -11.93 0.11
N PHE A 55 -11.93 -13.14 0.67
CA PHE A 55 -10.70 -13.57 1.35
C PHE A 55 -9.46 -13.53 0.45
N VAL A 56 -9.62 -13.82 -0.85
CA VAL A 56 -8.51 -13.76 -1.82
C VAL A 56 -8.03 -12.33 -2.00
N ALA A 57 -8.95 -11.39 -2.22
CA ALA A 57 -8.62 -9.97 -2.36
C ALA A 57 -8.03 -9.42 -1.05
N ALA A 58 -8.63 -9.75 0.10
CA ALA A 58 -8.12 -9.38 1.41
C ALA A 58 -6.69 -9.89 1.64
N PHE A 59 -6.39 -11.13 1.26
CA PHE A 59 -5.06 -11.72 1.38
C PHE A 59 -4.01 -10.97 0.53
N PHE A 60 -4.33 -10.68 -0.73
CA PHE A 60 -3.43 -9.90 -1.58
C PHE A 60 -3.25 -8.46 -1.10
N SER A 61 -4.32 -7.82 -0.61
CA SER A 61 -4.22 -6.50 0.02
C SER A 61 -3.34 -6.53 1.28
N LEU A 62 -3.47 -7.57 2.11
CA LEU A 62 -2.64 -7.75 3.31
C LEU A 62 -1.16 -7.88 2.95
N ILE A 63 -0.84 -8.67 1.94
CA ILE A 63 0.52 -8.83 1.42
C ILE A 63 1.13 -7.48 1.03
N ILE A 64 0.37 -6.57 0.42
CA ILE A 64 0.89 -5.26 0.02
C ILE A 64 0.96 -4.29 1.20
N ILE A 65 -0.01 -4.32 2.11
CA ILE A 65 -0.07 -3.42 3.26
C ILE A 65 1.08 -3.67 4.23
N LEU A 66 1.45 -4.94 4.45
CA LEU A 66 2.47 -5.31 5.43
C LEU A 66 3.84 -4.64 5.21
N PRO A 67 4.47 -4.69 4.01
CA PRO A 67 5.71 -3.96 3.74
C PRO A 67 5.51 -2.44 3.81
N VAL A 68 4.35 -1.91 3.42
CA VAL A 68 4.04 -0.48 3.55
C VAL A 68 4.01 -0.05 5.01
N VAL A 69 3.48 -0.88 5.90
CA VAL A 69 3.51 -0.64 7.35
C VAL A 69 4.95 -0.63 7.87
N VAL A 70 5.76 -1.62 7.50
CA VAL A 70 7.18 -1.68 7.89
C VAL A 70 7.94 -0.43 7.41
N MET A 71 7.75 -0.02 6.16
CA MET A 71 8.38 1.20 5.61
C MET A 71 7.94 2.45 6.37
N ALA A 72 6.63 2.61 6.61
CA ALA A 72 6.10 3.76 7.34
C ALA A 72 6.61 3.82 8.79
N THR A 73 6.73 2.67 9.47
CA THR A 73 7.35 2.59 10.80
C THR A 73 8.83 2.95 10.74
N GLY A 74 9.56 2.48 9.74
CA GLY A 74 10.97 2.86 9.54
C GLY A 74 11.15 4.36 9.33
N MET A 75 10.29 4.98 8.51
CA MET A 75 10.29 6.44 8.30
C MET A 75 9.93 7.21 9.57
N TYR A 76 9.00 6.69 10.38
CA TYR A 76 8.64 7.31 11.65
C TYR A 76 9.79 7.29 12.67
N LEU A 77 10.52 6.18 12.73
CA LEU A 77 11.68 5.99 13.61
C LEU A 77 12.98 6.59 13.06
N ASP A 78 12.94 7.22 11.88
CA ASP A 78 14.11 7.70 11.14
C ASP A 78 15.20 6.61 10.96
N ASN A 79 14.75 5.36 10.80
CA ASN A 79 15.62 4.20 10.69
C ASN A 79 15.64 3.68 9.25
N ALA A 80 16.66 4.08 8.51
CA ALA A 80 16.86 3.71 7.10
C ALA A 80 16.94 2.19 6.87
N LEU A 81 17.43 1.41 7.84
CA LEU A 81 17.48 -0.05 7.72
C LEU A 81 16.09 -0.67 7.72
N VAL A 82 15.20 -0.19 8.59
CA VAL A 82 13.81 -0.66 8.66
C VAL A 82 13.06 -0.29 7.39
N VAL A 83 13.29 0.92 6.87
CA VAL A 83 12.74 1.33 5.56
C VAL A 83 13.25 0.41 4.44
N GLY A 84 14.56 0.12 4.41
CA GLY A 84 15.17 -0.78 3.43
C GLY A 84 14.60 -2.20 3.48
N VAL A 85 14.38 -2.75 4.68
CA VAL A 85 13.72 -4.06 4.86
C VAL A 85 12.30 -4.05 4.28
N GLY A 86 11.53 -2.98 4.52
CA GLY A 86 10.19 -2.84 3.95
C GLY A 86 10.19 -2.79 2.42
N ILE A 87 11.17 -2.10 1.80
CA ILE A 87 11.33 -2.06 0.34
C ILE A 87 11.66 -3.46 -0.21
N ILE A 88 12.61 -4.16 0.40
CA ILE A 88 13.02 -5.51 -0.02
C ILE A 88 11.83 -6.48 0.07
N LEU A 89 11.08 -6.43 1.19
CA LEU A 89 9.85 -7.21 1.36
C LEU A 89 8.84 -6.92 0.25
N LEU A 90 8.65 -5.65 -0.13
CA LEU A 90 7.72 -5.27 -1.20
C LEU A 90 8.11 -5.92 -2.54
N PHE A 91 9.40 -5.92 -2.90
CA PHE A 91 9.87 -6.58 -4.12
C PHE A 91 9.68 -8.10 -4.10
N ILE A 92 10.03 -8.77 -3.00
CA ILE A 92 9.84 -10.22 -2.84
C ILE A 92 8.36 -10.58 -2.98
N LEU A 93 7.49 -9.82 -2.31
CA LEU A 93 6.06 -10.09 -2.28
C LEU A 93 5.38 -9.83 -3.63
N ILE A 94 5.82 -8.82 -4.40
CA ILE A 94 5.37 -8.63 -5.78
C ILE A 94 5.77 -9.82 -6.65
N ALA A 95 7.02 -10.29 -6.55
CA ALA A 95 7.51 -11.43 -7.32
C ALA A 95 6.72 -12.72 -7.00
N VAL A 96 6.45 -12.96 -5.72
CA VAL A 96 5.63 -14.09 -5.25
C VAL A 96 4.18 -13.93 -5.74
N GLY A 97 3.59 -12.74 -5.61
CA GLY A 97 2.25 -12.43 -6.07
C GLY A 97 2.05 -12.69 -7.56
N TYR A 98 3.02 -12.31 -8.39
CA TYR A 98 2.98 -12.57 -9.84
C TYR A 98 2.95 -14.07 -10.17
N LYS A 99 3.68 -14.89 -9.39
CA LYS A 99 3.71 -16.34 -9.58
C LYS A 99 2.41 -17.02 -9.12
N ILE A 100 1.75 -16.48 -8.10
CA ILE A 100 0.58 -17.09 -7.45
C ILE A 100 -0.76 -16.64 -8.08
N LEU A 101 -0.88 -15.37 -8.51
CA LEU A 101 -2.09 -14.82 -9.14
C LEU A 101 -2.70 -15.67 -10.27
N PRO A 102 -1.93 -16.21 -11.24
CA PRO A 102 -2.51 -16.94 -12.36
C PRO A 102 -3.14 -18.28 -11.94
N ASN A 103 -2.77 -18.85 -10.80
CA ASN A 103 -3.39 -20.08 -10.29
C ASN A 103 -4.81 -19.82 -9.77
N PHE A 104 -5.04 -18.67 -9.12
CA PHE A 104 -6.36 -18.29 -8.62
C PHE A 104 -7.31 -17.80 -9.72
N SER A 105 -6.80 -17.12 -10.75
CA SER A 105 -7.62 -16.63 -11.87
C SER A 105 -8.16 -17.76 -12.77
N ASN A 106 -7.50 -18.91 -12.81
CA ASN A 106 -7.84 -20.02 -13.70
C ASN A 106 -8.76 -21.08 -13.06
N GLY A 107 -9.37 -20.78 -11.89
CA GLY A 107 -10.32 -21.67 -11.23
C GLY A 107 -9.73 -23.00 -10.73
N LYS A 108 -8.40 -23.15 -10.75
CA LYS A 108 -7.71 -24.26 -10.10
C LYS A 108 -7.65 -23.94 -8.61
N ARG A 109 -8.62 -24.45 -7.87
CA ARG A 109 -8.63 -24.46 -6.40
C ARG A 109 -7.32 -25.02 -5.87
#